data_AF-A0A358N5P0-F1
#
_entry.id   AF-A0A358N5P0-F1
#
_cell.length_a   1.000
_cell.length_b   1.000
_cell.length_c   1.000
_cell.angle_alpha   90.00
_cell.angle_beta   90.00
_cell.angle_gamma   90.00
#
_symmetry.space_group_name_H-M   'P 1'
#
loop_
_entity.id
_entity.type
_entity.pdbx_description
1 polymer ?
#
loop_
_entity_poly.entity_id
_entity_poly.type
_entity_poly.pdbx_seq_one_letter_code
_entity_poly.pdbx_strand_id
1 'polypeptide(L)'
;MAKELNHRISSPTKDCLAMAQTETTDLRYASDPDPDQAEQITSRLNIDAPNCDLPLEQRGQEVLRLAQSAFAQTGAWVVFYREMLGAEGIVRRLYPTSEEMRYFEDSSDFAELQEMVAAMRSQDASKGDATEPERMITIRLPKSLHDSLRIESEEMNLSINKLCISKLLQRIESRFIPIQQGRRRGRRPGPQGPRKKEVATLETHVVIEQPPLQ
;
A
#
# COMPACT_ATOMS: atom_id res chain seq x y z
N MET A 1 -38.86 34.08 42.09
CA MET A 1 -38.46 32.67 41.98
C MET A 1 -39.03 32.12 40.68
N ALA A 2 -38.21 32.03 39.63
CA ALA A 2 -38.53 31.31 38.41
C ALA A 2 -37.19 30.79 37.87
N LYS A 3 -36.93 29.49 38.07
CA LYS A 3 -35.84 28.76 37.43
C LYS A 3 -36.47 28.05 36.24
N GLU A 4 -36.13 28.48 35.04
CA GLU A 4 -36.60 27.83 33.82
C GLU A 4 -35.45 27.04 33.18
N LEU A 5 -35.78 25.80 32.84
CA LEU A 5 -34.87 24.69 32.57
C LEU A 5 -34.11 24.87 31.25
N ASN A 6 -32.78 24.78 31.34
CA ASN A 6 -31.91 24.50 30.20
C ASN A 6 -32.18 23.09 29.67
N HIS A 7 -32.80 22.96 28.50
CA HIS A 7 -32.83 21.71 27.73
C HIS A 7 -31.57 21.66 26.85
N ARG A 8 -30.53 21.00 27.36
CA ARG A 8 -29.37 20.57 26.54
C ARG A 8 -29.82 19.43 25.63
N ILE A 9 -29.99 19.72 24.35
CA ILE A 9 -30.09 18.70 23.31
C ILE A 9 -28.69 18.11 23.12
N SER A 10 -28.44 17.01 23.81
CA SER A 10 -27.26 16.16 23.62
C SER A 10 -27.53 15.27 22.41
N SER A 11 -27.03 15.64 21.24
CA SER A 11 -27.00 14.75 20.07
C SER A 11 -26.04 13.59 20.34
N PRO A 12 -26.47 12.33 20.17
CA PRO A 12 -25.56 11.19 20.31
C PRO A 12 -24.69 11.11 19.04
N THR A 13 -23.38 11.28 19.22
CA THR A 13 -22.37 10.90 18.25
C THR A 13 -22.61 9.42 17.91
N LYS A 14 -23.13 9.15 16.72
CA LYS A 14 -23.25 7.78 16.23
C LYS A 14 -21.84 7.36 15.84
N ASP A 15 -21.24 6.52 16.68
CA ASP A 15 -20.03 5.79 16.34
C ASP A 15 -20.23 5.09 14.99
N CYS A 16 -19.42 5.45 13.99
CA CYS A 16 -19.38 4.86 12.65
C CYS A 16 -18.96 3.37 12.64
N LEU A 17 -18.94 2.68 13.79
CA LEU A 17 -18.65 1.26 13.88
C LEU A 17 -19.95 0.45 13.78
N ALA A 18 -20.48 0.32 12.56
CA ALA A 18 -21.51 -0.68 12.29
C ALA A 18 -21.22 -1.45 11.00
N MET A 19 -20.55 -2.58 11.20
CA MET A 19 -20.70 -3.84 10.47
C MET A 19 -20.05 -3.96 9.07
N ALA A 20 -18.81 -4.42 9.08
CA ALA A 20 -18.31 -5.41 8.12
C ALA A 20 -17.45 -6.45 8.87
N GLN A 21 -18.09 -7.26 9.72
CA GLN A 21 -17.44 -8.48 10.26
C GLN A 21 -17.37 -9.52 9.14
N THR A 22 -16.45 -9.32 8.21
CA THR A 22 -15.87 -10.44 7.48
C THR A 22 -14.95 -11.10 8.48
N GLU A 23 -15.18 -12.38 8.81
CA GLU A 23 -14.21 -13.20 9.54
C GLU A 23 -12.91 -13.25 8.71
N THR A 24 -12.05 -12.26 8.90
CA THR A 24 -10.67 -12.28 8.45
C THR A 24 -9.98 -13.30 9.32
N THR A 25 -9.90 -14.55 8.84
CA THR A 25 -8.89 -15.48 9.34
C THR A 25 -7.55 -14.76 9.22
N ASP A 26 -6.97 -14.33 10.34
CA ASP A 26 -5.71 -13.58 10.36
C ASP A 26 -4.61 -14.44 9.71
N LEU A 27 -4.36 -14.15 8.43
CA LEU A 27 -3.31 -14.78 7.65
C LEU A 27 -1.99 -14.16 8.08
N ARG A 28 -1.28 -14.84 8.99
CA ARG A 28 0.05 -14.40 9.41
C ARG A 28 1.08 -14.68 8.31
N TYR A 29 1.71 -13.65 7.76
CA TYR A 29 2.82 -13.77 6.81
C TYR A 29 4.16 -13.90 7.54
N ALA A 30 5.14 -14.52 6.90
CA ALA A 30 6.50 -14.67 7.46
C ALA A 30 7.23 -13.33 7.67
N SER A 31 6.76 -12.28 7.00
CA SER A 31 7.22 -10.90 7.12
C SER A 31 6.36 -10.06 8.08
N ASP A 32 5.40 -10.67 8.78
CA ASP A 32 4.66 -9.96 9.84
C ASP A 32 5.59 -9.72 11.02
N PRO A 33 5.74 -8.47 11.49
CA PRO A 33 6.50 -8.17 12.70
C PRO A 33 5.90 -8.89 13.90
N ASP A 34 6.72 -9.11 14.93
CA ASP A 34 6.21 -9.56 16.23
C ASP A 34 5.19 -8.55 16.77
N PRO A 35 4.19 -9.00 17.57
CA PRO A 35 3.08 -8.15 18.02
C PRO A 35 3.56 -6.83 18.65
N ASP A 36 4.62 -6.86 19.45
CA ASP A 36 5.19 -5.67 20.09
C ASP A 36 5.80 -4.66 19.08
N GLN A 37 6.33 -5.15 17.95
CA GLN A 37 6.85 -4.31 16.86
C GLN A 37 5.72 -3.83 15.94
N ALA A 38 4.68 -4.65 15.76
CA ALA A 38 3.49 -4.29 15.00
C ALA A 38 2.81 -3.06 15.64
N GLU A 39 2.68 -3.02 16.96
CA GLU A 39 2.10 -1.88 17.68
C GLU A 39 2.88 -0.58 17.42
N GLN A 40 4.22 -0.63 17.41
CA GLN A 40 5.06 0.55 17.13
C GLN A 40 4.92 1.01 15.67
N ILE A 41 4.88 0.08 14.71
CA ILE A 41 4.67 0.35 13.27
C ILE A 41 3.28 0.93 13.01
N THR A 42 2.28 0.55 13.80
CA THR A 42 0.89 1.03 13.68
C THR A 42 0.64 2.42 14.25
N SER A 43 1.67 3.12 14.75
CA SER A 43 1.54 4.50 15.23
C SER A 43 0.93 5.38 14.12
N ARG A 44 -0.38 5.65 14.23
CA ARG A 44 -1.13 6.45 13.26
C ARG A 44 -0.75 7.91 13.39
N LEU A 45 -0.84 8.64 12.29
CA LEU A 45 -0.68 10.09 12.29
C LEU A 45 -1.81 10.73 13.12
N ASN A 46 -1.51 11.88 13.75
CA ASN A 46 -2.50 12.64 14.50
C ASN A 46 -3.33 13.49 13.53
N ILE A 47 -4.20 12.83 12.78
CA ILE A 47 -5.10 13.46 11.81
C ILE A 47 -6.50 13.50 12.42
N ASP A 48 -7.21 14.61 12.19
CA ASP A 48 -8.61 14.74 12.61
C ASP A 48 -9.46 13.58 12.07
N ALA A 49 -10.51 13.23 12.82
CA ALA A 49 -11.48 12.25 12.34
C ALA A 49 -12.21 12.77 11.09
N PRO A 50 -12.38 11.96 10.03
CA PRO A 50 -13.11 12.38 8.85
C PRO A 50 -14.59 12.61 9.19
N ASN A 51 -15.17 13.67 8.64
CA ASN A 51 -16.60 13.92 8.76
C ASN A 51 -17.38 13.07 7.75
N CYS A 52 -17.85 11.90 8.19
CA CYS A 52 -18.60 10.95 7.35
C CYS A 52 -20.02 11.39 6.99
N ASP A 53 -20.56 12.40 7.69
CA ASP A 53 -21.91 12.90 7.45
C ASP A 53 -21.98 13.93 6.30
N LEU A 54 -20.84 14.23 5.66
CA LEU A 54 -20.78 15.15 4.53
C LEU A 54 -21.49 14.60 3.28
N PRO A 55 -22.16 15.46 2.51
CA PRO A 55 -22.63 15.14 1.15
C PRO A 55 -21.47 14.67 0.25
N LEU A 56 -21.76 13.78 -0.68
CA LEU A 56 -20.76 13.12 -1.54
C LEU A 56 -19.85 14.11 -2.27
N GLU A 57 -20.41 15.24 -2.69
CA GLU A 57 -19.72 16.30 -3.42
C GLU A 57 -18.70 17.07 -2.58
N GLN A 58 -18.84 17.05 -1.25
CA GLN A 58 -17.97 17.76 -0.32
C GLN A 58 -16.90 16.85 0.30
N ARG A 59 -17.07 15.52 0.21
CA ARG A 59 -16.14 14.55 0.78
C ARG A 59 -14.74 14.64 0.16
N GLY A 60 -14.61 15.01 -1.11
CA GLY A 60 -13.32 15.14 -1.79
C GLY A 60 -12.46 16.27 -1.21
N GLN A 61 -13.08 17.42 -0.95
CA GLN A 61 -12.43 18.54 -0.26
C GLN A 61 -12.01 18.17 1.17
N GLU A 62 -12.82 17.40 1.88
CA GLU A 62 -12.46 16.90 3.21
C GLU A 62 -11.27 15.94 3.15
N VAL A 63 -11.22 15.05 2.14
CA VAL A 63 -10.04 14.20 1.90
C VAL A 63 -8.79 15.07 1.72
N LEU A 64 -8.84 16.11 0.88
CA LEU A 64 -7.70 16.98 0.63
C LEU A 64 -7.27 17.76 1.87
N ARG A 65 -8.21 18.28 2.65
CA ARG A 65 -7.91 18.96 3.93
C ARG A 65 -7.15 18.05 4.88
N LEU A 66 -7.63 16.81 5.04
CA LEU A 66 -6.99 15.81 5.89
C LEU A 66 -5.64 15.36 5.31
N ALA A 67 -5.54 15.21 3.98
CA ALA A 67 -4.31 14.89 3.28
C ALA A 67 -3.25 15.96 3.50
N GLN A 68 -3.59 17.25 3.42
CA GLN A 68 -2.65 18.35 3.69
C GLN A 68 -2.09 18.29 5.11
N SER A 69 -2.95 18.01 6.10
CA SER A 69 -2.53 17.79 7.49
C SER A 69 -1.58 16.60 7.62
N ALA A 70 -1.93 15.46 7.00
CA ALA A 70 -1.08 14.27 6.98
C ALA A 70 0.27 14.53 6.29
N PHE A 71 0.25 15.28 5.18
CA PHE A 71 1.43 15.60 4.38
C PHE A 71 2.45 16.43 5.16
N ALA A 72 1.99 17.32 6.04
CA ALA A 72 2.86 18.09 6.91
C ALA A 72 3.46 17.29 8.07
N GLN A 73 2.85 16.15 8.45
CA GLN A 73 3.23 15.36 9.62
C GLN A 73 4.23 14.23 9.32
N THR A 74 4.37 13.80 8.07
CA THR A 74 5.26 12.69 7.68
C THR A 74 6.05 12.99 6.41
N GLY A 75 7.31 12.55 6.39
CA GLY A 75 8.13 12.48 5.17
C GLY A 75 8.13 11.10 4.51
N ALA A 76 7.50 10.09 5.14
CA ALA A 76 7.47 8.73 4.64
C ALA A 76 6.19 8.47 3.84
N TRP A 77 6.33 8.21 2.53
CA TRP A 77 5.18 8.05 1.63
C TRP A 77 4.31 6.85 1.99
N VAL A 78 4.91 5.78 2.54
CA VAL A 78 4.17 4.57 2.95
C VAL A 78 3.20 4.85 4.09
N VAL A 79 3.60 5.68 5.07
CA VAL A 79 2.75 6.10 6.19
C VAL A 79 1.59 6.94 5.67
N PHE A 80 1.88 7.92 4.78
CA PHE A 80 0.85 8.74 4.15
C PHE A 80 -0.14 7.90 3.34
N TYR A 81 0.37 6.97 2.52
CA TYR A 81 -0.45 6.08 1.70
C TYR A 81 -1.36 5.22 2.59
N ARG A 82 -0.83 4.64 3.67
CA ARG A 82 -1.59 3.81 4.61
C ARG A 82 -2.73 4.58 5.28
N GLU A 83 -2.47 5.80 5.76
CA GLU A 83 -3.48 6.62 6.45
C GLU A 83 -4.54 7.17 5.48
N MET A 84 -4.17 7.53 4.25
CA MET A 84 -5.10 8.12 3.29
C MET A 84 -5.81 7.08 2.42
N LEU A 85 -5.04 6.25 1.71
CA LEU A 85 -5.48 5.35 0.63
C LEU A 85 -5.47 3.86 1.03
N GLY A 86 -4.93 3.53 2.21
CA GLY A 86 -4.91 2.17 2.74
C GLY A 86 -6.31 1.57 2.93
N ALA A 87 -6.37 0.27 3.20
CA ALA A 87 -7.63 -0.45 3.39
C ALA A 87 -8.52 0.18 4.48
N GLU A 88 -7.91 0.66 5.56
CA GLU A 88 -8.55 1.36 6.68
C GLU A 88 -8.35 2.89 6.63
N GLY A 89 -7.96 3.40 5.46
CA GLY A 89 -7.61 4.80 5.27
C GLY A 89 -8.81 5.74 5.28
N ILE A 90 -8.53 7.04 5.33
CA ILE A 90 -9.55 8.11 5.32
C ILE A 90 -10.46 8.01 4.08
N VAL A 91 -9.90 7.74 2.91
CA VAL A 91 -10.67 7.65 1.66
C VAL A 91 -11.67 6.50 1.73
N ARG A 92 -11.26 5.33 2.25
CA ARG A 92 -12.16 4.17 2.41
C ARG A 92 -13.28 4.42 3.40
N ARG A 93 -13.03 5.20 4.46
CA ARG A 93 -14.06 5.59 5.43
C ARG A 93 -15.07 6.57 4.87
N LEU A 94 -14.63 7.53 4.04
CA LEU A 94 -15.51 8.52 3.41
C LEU A 94 -16.28 7.96 2.19
N TYR A 95 -15.73 6.95 1.51
CA TYR A 95 -16.33 6.32 0.33
C TYR A 95 -16.45 4.80 0.53
N PRO A 96 -17.37 4.35 1.39
CA PRO A 96 -17.47 2.94 1.79
C PRO A 96 -17.95 2.03 0.66
N THR A 97 -18.75 2.52 -0.28
CA THR A 97 -19.25 1.72 -1.40
C THR A 97 -18.35 1.82 -2.64
N SER A 98 -18.40 0.81 -3.51
CA SER A 98 -17.61 0.81 -4.74
C SER A 98 -18.04 1.90 -5.74
N GLU A 99 -19.32 2.30 -5.71
CA GLU A 99 -19.85 3.35 -6.57
C GLU A 99 -19.37 4.73 -6.10
N GLU A 100 -19.46 5.01 -4.79
CA GLU A 100 -18.93 6.22 -4.18
C GLU A 100 -17.41 6.35 -4.36
N MET A 101 -16.65 5.25 -4.17
CA MET A 101 -15.21 5.26 -4.41
C MET A 101 -14.89 5.60 -5.87
N ARG A 102 -15.64 5.04 -6.81
CA ARG A 102 -15.47 5.32 -8.23
C ARG A 102 -15.77 6.78 -8.56
N TYR A 103 -16.81 7.35 -7.96
CA TYR A 103 -17.12 8.78 -8.08
C TYR A 103 -15.93 9.65 -7.64
N PHE A 104 -15.32 9.33 -6.50
CA PHE A 104 -14.14 10.06 -6.03
C PHE A 104 -12.92 9.87 -6.94
N GLU A 105 -12.62 8.64 -7.34
CA GLU A 105 -11.48 8.34 -8.21
C GLU A 105 -11.55 9.01 -9.58
N ASP A 106 -12.75 9.36 -10.06
CA ASP A 106 -12.97 10.07 -11.32
C ASP A 106 -12.94 11.61 -11.14
N SER A 107 -12.76 12.10 -9.90
CA SER A 107 -12.75 13.53 -9.55
C SER A 107 -11.36 14.18 -9.62
N SER A 108 -11.32 15.51 -9.72
CA SER A 108 -10.08 16.30 -9.61
C SER A 108 -9.38 16.15 -8.27
N ASP A 109 -10.15 15.97 -7.19
CA ASP A 109 -9.62 15.88 -5.82
C ASP A 109 -8.78 14.60 -5.64
N PHE A 110 -9.16 13.51 -6.32
CA PHE A 110 -8.35 12.30 -6.33
C PHE A 110 -7.06 12.47 -7.15
N ALA A 111 -7.11 13.21 -8.25
CA ALA A 111 -5.90 13.52 -9.03
C ALA A 111 -4.90 14.32 -8.19
N GLU A 112 -5.36 15.33 -7.45
CA GLU A 112 -4.52 16.11 -6.53
C GLU A 112 -3.95 15.23 -5.40
N LEU A 113 -4.76 14.35 -4.81
CA LEU A 113 -4.27 13.39 -3.81
C LEU A 113 -3.18 12.46 -4.38
N GLN A 114 -3.33 12.01 -5.62
CA GLN A 114 -2.31 11.19 -6.31
C GLN A 114 -1.01 11.98 -6.57
N GLU A 115 -1.11 13.26 -6.92
CA GLU A 115 0.05 14.14 -7.05
C GLU A 115 0.80 14.30 -5.72
N MET A 116 0.08 14.43 -4.60
CA MET A 116 0.70 14.45 -3.26
C MET A 116 1.47 13.14 -2.97
N VAL A 117 0.88 11.98 -3.28
CA VAL A 117 1.56 10.68 -3.13
C VAL A 117 2.81 10.61 -4.01
N ALA A 118 2.72 11.03 -5.26
CA ALA A 118 3.83 11.03 -6.20
C ALA A 118 4.96 11.96 -5.73
N ALA A 119 4.62 13.15 -5.21
CA ALA A 119 5.58 14.09 -4.65
C ALA A 119 6.33 13.49 -3.46
N MET A 120 5.64 12.87 -2.49
CA MET A 120 6.30 12.20 -1.36
C MET A 120 7.23 11.08 -1.82
N ARG A 121 6.79 10.25 -2.77
CA ARG A 121 7.60 9.14 -3.32
C ARG A 121 8.87 9.64 -4.01
N SER A 122 8.83 10.81 -4.64
CA SER A 122 10.01 11.40 -5.28
C SER A 122 11.08 11.85 -4.29
N GLN A 123 10.65 12.22 -3.08
CA GLN A 123 11.52 12.72 -2.01
C GLN A 123 11.98 11.62 -1.06
N ASP A 124 11.24 10.50 -0.99
CA ASP A 124 11.58 9.42 -0.07
C ASP A 124 12.84 8.66 -0.53
N ALA A 125 13.96 8.99 0.12
CA ALA A 125 15.24 8.31 -0.01
C ALA A 125 15.38 7.12 0.96
N SER A 126 14.38 6.88 1.81
CA SER A 126 14.45 5.86 2.85
C SER A 126 14.41 4.47 2.22
N LYS A 127 15.33 3.61 2.64
CA LYS A 127 15.29 2.18 2.31
C LYS A 127 14.23 1.51 3.19
N GLY A 128 12.97 1.64 2.78
CA GLY A 128 11.79 0.76 2.99
C GLY A 128 11.45 0.11 4.33
N ASP A 129 12.41 -0.32 5.14
CA ASP A 129 12.18 -1.34 6.18
C ASP A 129 11.77 -0.80 7.55
N ALA A 130 11.93 0.50 7.84
CA ALA A 130 11.74 1.00 9.21
C ALA A 130 10.29 1.37 9.56
N THR A 131 9.44 1.67 8.58
CA THR A 131 8.12 2.31 8.81
C THR A 131 6.93 1.42 8.50
N GLU A 132 7.09 0.41 7.65
CA GLU A 132 6.05 -0.56 7.33
C GLU A 132 6.67 -1.86 6.80
N PRO A 133 6.23 -3.04 7.25
CA PRO A 133 6.81 -4.30 6.80
C PRO A 133 6.41 -4.59 5.36
N GLU A 134 7.39 -4.84 4.49
CA GLU A 134 7.13 -5.07 3.07
C GLU A 134 6.47 -6.44 2.80
N ARG A 135 5.67 -6.53 1.73
CA ARG A 135 5.09 -7.79 1.24
C ARG A 135 5.53 -8.01 -0.20
N MET A 136 6.12 -9.18 -0.47
CA MET A 136 6.60 -9.52 -1.81
C MET A 136 5.48 -10.14 -2.66
N ILE A 137 5.25 -9.56 -3.85
CA ILE A 137 4.36 -10.12 -4.86
C ILE A 137 5.21 -10.70 -5.99
N THR A 138 5.09 -12.01 -6.24
CA THR A 138 5.74 -12.66 -7.39
C THR A 138 4.75 -12.89 -8.51
N ILE A 139 4.96 -12.24 -9.66
CA ILE A 139 4.10 -12.33 -10.84
C ILE A 139 4.87 -13.00 -11.98
N ARG A 140 4.22 -13.90 -12.72
CA ARG A 140 4.76 -14.47 -13.97
C ARG A 140 4.40 -13.56 -15.14
N LEU A 141 5.40 -12.92 -15.74
CA LEU A 141 5.21 -12.03 -16.90
C LEU A 141 5.71 -12.72 -18.19
N PRO A 142 5.04 -12.53 -19.33
CA PRO A 142 5.62 -12.87 -20.64
C PRO A 142 6.94 -12.13 -20.85
N LYS A 143 7.90 -12.77 -21.53
CA LYS A 143 9.23 -12.19 -21.79
C LYS A 143 9.15 -10.82 -22.46
N SER A 144 8.32 -10.69 -23.49
CA SER A 144 8.14 -9.42 -24.21
C SER A 144 7.66 -8.29 -23.31
N LEU A 145 6.70 -8.56 -22.43
CA LEU A 145 6.20 -7.56 -21.48
C LEU A 145 7.28 -7.14 -20.47
N HIS A 146 8.05 -8.11 -19.96
CA HIS A 146 9.18 -7.81 -19.08
C HIS A 146 10.22 -6.95 -19.80
N ASP A 147 10.53 -7.24 -21.05
CA ASP A 147 11.50 -6.49 -21.84
C ASP A 147 11.01 -5.04 -22.10
N SER A 148 9.72 -4.85 -22.37
CA SER A 148 9.11 -3.50 -22.46
C SER A 148 9.22 -2.72 -21.15
N LEU A 149 8.94 -3.36 -20.00
CA LEU A 149 9.08 -2.71 -18.69
C LEU A 149 10.53 -2.32 -18.38
N ARG A 150 11.50 -3.13 -18.82
CA ARG A 150 12.93 -2.81 -18.66
C ARG A 150 13.28 -1.54 -19.44
N ILE A 151 12.95 -1.49 -20.73
CA ILE A 151 13.22 -0.35 -21.60
C ILE A 151 12.56 0.92 -21.04
N GLU A 152 11.28 0.85 -20.69
CA GLU A 152 10.53 1.97 -20.14
C GLU A 152 11.16 2.48 -18.81
N SER A 153 11.65 1.58 -17.96
CA SER A 153 12.33 1.98 -16.72
C SER A 153 13.68 2.66 -16.98
N GLU A 154 14.41 2.24 -18.02
CA GLU A 154 15.67 2.85 -18.43
C GLU A 154 15.43 4.26 -19.01
N GLU A 155 14.42 4.43 -19.85
CA GLU A 155 14.01 5.73 -20.41
C GLU A 155 13.66 6.74 -19.32
N MET A 156 13.01 6.29 -18.24
CA MET A 156 12.65 7.13 -17.09
C MET A 156 13.72 7.20 -15.99
N ASN A 157 14.88 6.54 -16.15
CA ASN A 157 15.93 6.47 -15.13
C ASN A 157 15.44 5.91 -13.77
N LEU A 158 14.56 4.92 -13.81
CA LEU A 158 14.00 4.25 -12.65
C LEU A 158 14.46 2.79 -12.57
N SER A 159 14.44 2.22 -11.36
CA SER A 159 14.47 0.75 -11.25
C SER A 159 13.13 0.18 -11.73
N ILE A 160 13.16 -1.06 -12.24
CA ILE A 160 11.95 -1.76 -12.65
C ILE A 160 10.91 -1.84 -11.52
N ASN A 161 11.36 -1.99 -10.26
CA ASN A 161 10.48 -2.01 -9.09
C ASN A 161 9.80 -0.65 -8.86
N LYS A 162 10.55 0.46 -8.93
CA LYS A 162 9.97 1.82 -8.79
C LYS A 162 8.91 2.07 -9.86
N LEU A 163 9.19 1.72 -11.11
CA LEU A 163 8.23 1.83 -12.21
C LEU A 163 6.98 0.97 -11.95
N CYS A 164 7.16 -0.30 -11.59
CA CYS A 164 6.04 -1.21 -11.35
C CYS A 164 5.16 -0.74 -10.19
N ILE A 165 5.74 -0.30 -9.06
CA ILE A 165 4.96 0.23 -7.94
C ILE A 165 4.20 1.49 -8.39
N SER A 166 4.84 2.40 -9.14
CA SER A 166 4.16 3.60 -9.64
C SER A 166 2.97 3.24 -10.54
N LYS A 167 3.09 2.22 -11.40
CA LYS A 167 1.97 1.71 -12.21
C LYS A 167 0.88 1.04 -11.36
N LEU A 168 1.23 0.34 -10.29
CA LEU A 168 0.27 -0.31 -9.38
C LEU A 168 -0.54 0.68 -8.54
N LEU A 169 0.01 1.88 -8.28
CA LEU A 169 -0.71 2.95 -7.59
C LEU A 169 -1.75 3.64 -8.49
N GLN A 170 -1.57 3.57 -9.81
CA GLN A 170 -2.52 4.13 -10.75
C GLN A 170 -3.76 3.25 -10.83
N ARG A 171 -4.92 3.90 -10.86
CA ARG A 171 -6.18 3.21 -11.12
C ARG A 171 -6.15 2.62 -12.54
N ILE A 172 -6.50 1.34 -12.63
CA ILE A 172 -6.84 0.70 -13.90
C ILE A 172 -8.37 0.70 -14.07
N GLU A 173 -8.85 1.09 -15.25
CA GLU A 173 -10.26 0.98 -15.53
C GLU A 173 -10.71 -0.48 -15.62
N SER A 174 -11.90 -0.78 -15.08
CA SER A 174 -12.42 -2.16 -15.02
C SER A 174 -12.54 -2.84 -16.39
N ARG A 175 -12.71 -2.07 -17.47
CA ARG A 175 -12.75 -2.59 -18.85
C ARG A 175 -11.45 -3.25 -19.32
N PHE A 176 -10.31 -2.90 -18.71
CA PHE A 176 -9.00 -3.45 -19.04
C PHE A 176 -8.64 -4.67 -18.18
N ILE A 177 -9.50 -5.05 -17.22
CA ILE A 177 -9.28 -6.20 -16.35
C ILE A 177 -10.08 -7.39 -16.90
N PRO A 178 -9.43 -8.52 -17.23
CA PRO A 178 -10.16 -9.70 -17.68
C PRO A 178 -11.04 -10.27 -16.56
N ILE A 179 -12.26 -10.67 -16.90
CA ILE A 179 -13.16 -11.34 -15.96
C ILE A 179 -12.55 -12.69 -15.58
N GLN A 180 -12.38 -12.91 -14.28
CA GLN A 180 -11.86 -14.16 -13.78
C GLN A 180 -12.81 -15.32 -14.12
N GLN A 181 -12.34 -16.24 -14.95
CA GLN A 181 -13.09 -17.45 -15.29
C GLN A 181 -12.79 -18.59 -14.30
N GLY A 182 -13.83 -19.20 -13.74
CA GLY A 182 -13.73 -20.36 -12.85
C GLY A 182 -13.53 -20.02 -11.37
N ARG A 183 -13.34 -21.07 -10.53
CA ARG A 183 -13.08 -20.90 -9.09
C ARG A 183 -11.76 -20.16 -8.89
N ARG A 184 -11.71 -19.21 -7.95
CA ARG A 184 -10.49 -18.50 -7.55
C ARG A 184 -9.40 -19.50 -7.15
N ARG A 185 -8.52 -19.86 -8.10
CA ARG A 185 -7.38 -20.73 -7.85
C ARG A 185 -6.24 -19.88 -7.30
N GLY A 186 -6.24 -19.67 -6.00
CA GLY A 186 -5.06 -19.23 -5.27
C GLY A 186 -4.50 -20.41 -4.48
N ARG A 187 -3.31 -20.92 -4.84
CA ARG A 187 -2.49 -21.54 -3.79
C ARG A 187 -1.96 -20.39 -2.96
N ARG A 188 -2.18 -20.44 -1.64
CA ARG A 188 -1.59 -19.49 -0.70
C ARG A 188 -0.08 -19.43 -0.98
N PRO A 189 0.52 -18.26 -1.20
CA PRO A 189 1.97 -18.14 -1.26
C PRO A 189 2.52 -18.76 0.03
N GLY A 190 3.16 -19.92 -0.09
CA GLY A 190 3.78 -20.55 1.07
C GLY A 190 4.93 -19.68 1.57
N PRO A 191 5.29 -19.77 2.86
CA PRO A 191 6.49 -19.11 3.37
C PRO A 191 7.68 -19.52 2.51
N GLN A 192 8.29 -18.55 1.82
CA GLN A 192 9.47 -18.81 1.01
C GLN A 192 10.61 -19.12 1.99
N GLY A 193 11.00 -20.40 2.04
CA GLY A 193 12.07 -20.85 2.91
C GLY A 193 13.37 -20.08 2.64
N PRO A 194 14.28 -20.04 3.63
CA PRO A 194 15.50 -19.25 3.53
C PRO A 194 16.31 -19.66 2.30
N ARG A 195 16.74 -18.65 1.54
CA ARG A 195 17.55 -18.78 0.32
C ARG A 195 18.81 -19.57 0.64
N LYS A 196 18.98 -20.76 0.02
CA LYS A 196 20.18 -21.59 0.16
C LYS A 196 21.38 -20.77 -0.30
N LYS A 197 22.27 -20.39 0.62
CA LYS A 197 23.56 -19.78 0.28
C LYS A 197 24.39 -20.87 -0.40
N GLU A 198 24.68 -20.72 -1.68
CA GLU A 198 25.71 -21.50 -2.34
C GLU A 198 27.05 -21.12 -1.69
N VAL A 199 27.60 -22.06 -0.91
CA VAL A 199 28.96 -21.95 -0.38
C VAL A 199 29.88 -22.20 -1.57
N ALA A 200 30.59 -21.16 -2.01
CA ALA A 200 31.66 -21.28 -2.98
C ALA A 200 32.79 -22.11 -2.35
N THR A 201 32.89 -23.39 -2.71
CA THR A 201 34.07 -24.20 -2.43
C THR A 201 35.16 -23.80 -3.42
N LEU A 202 36.03 -22.89 -2.97
CA LEU A 202 37.35 -22.65 -3.55
C LEU A 202 38.31 -23.67 -2.96
N GLU A 203 38.60 -24.76 -3.66
CA GLU A 203 39.82 -25.57 -3.51
C GLU A 203 40.07 -26.31 -4.84
N THR A 204 41.25 -26.55 -5.41
CA THR A 204 42.63 -26.03 -5.36
C THR A 204 43.26 -26.67 -6.61
N HIS A 205 43.76 -25.89 -7.57
CA HIS A 205 44.51 -26.43 -8.72
C HIS A 205 45.86 -26.96 -8.20
N VAL A 206 46.02 -28.28 -8.12
CA VAL A 206 47.34 -28.93 -7.97
C VAL A 206 47.81 -29.38 -9.36
N VAL A 207 48.87 -28.73 -9.81
CA VAL A 207 49.68 -29.12 -10.97
C VAL A 207 50.39 -30.43 -10.63
N ILE A 208 50.22 -31.47 -11.46
CA ILE A 208 51.07 -32.67 -11.41
C ILE A 208 51.69 -32.85 -12.80
N GLU A 209 53.01 -32.86 -12.79
CA GLU A 209 53.94 -32.97 -13.92
C GLU A 209 53.74 -34.25 -14.75
N GLN A 210 53.96 -34.13 -16.06
CA GLN A 210 54.05 -35.27 -16.98
C GLN A 210 55.40 -35.99 -16.83
N PRO A 211 55.46 -37.34 -16.90
CA PRO A 211 56.72 -38.06 -17.01
C PRO A 211 57.18 -38.17 -18.48
N PRO A 212 58.50 -38.34 -18.73
CA PRO A 212 59.04 -38.40 -20.08
C PRO A 212 58.78 -39.76 -20.74
N LEU A 213 58.48 -39.71 -22.04
CA LEU A 213 58.45 -40.88 -22.92
C LEU A 213 59.89 -41.39 -23.14
N GLN A 214 60.10 -42.68 -22.89
CA GLN A 214 61.22 -43.46 -23.45
C GLN A 214 60.83 -44.02 -24.81
#